data_AF-X0Y110-F1
#
_entry.id   AF-X0Y110-F1
#
_cell.length_a   1.000
_cell.length_b   1.000
_cell.length_c   1.000
_cell.angle_alpha   90.00
_cell.angle_beta   90.00
_cell.angle_gamma   90.00
#
_symmetry.space_group_name_H-M   'P 1'
#
loop_
_entity.id
_entity.type
_entity.pdbx_description
1 polymer ?
#
loop_
_entity_poly.entity_id
_entity_poly.type
_entity_poly.pdbx_seq_one_letter_code
_entity_poly.pdbx_strand_id
1 'polypeptide(L)'
;WQQEELSVEDKAEHLAVNLELTVGFYNSKHHDTPLDLATPLFITGQLTRDFPLMEKLESRLGYPIESLTPPLECPENLPVSEYAVNIGLALKGMVPSPSPGQGGYSPPDINLLPDVYQPWKPSAKQLYAAGLIVAAIALLFPLYQVTTAAIDDTASLKREQAALNSELQQRQLELKRRAPLQEAIKEYESIIDMGGNFTGDLAVIYGEAKDLGIEVTSVAHEGESITITCQAKDEDPVTFDNFVKALE
;
A
#
# COMPACT_ATOMS: atom_id res chain seq x y z
N TRP A 1 24.83 48.76 -52.73
CA TRP A 1 24.31 49.84 -51.87
C TRP A 1 25.50 50.63 -51.33
N GLN A 2 25.97 51.62 -52.08
CA GLN A 2 26.96 52.59 -51.63
C GLN A 2 26.22 53.72 -50.93
N GLN A 3 26.19 53.71 -49.60
CA GLN A 3 25.49 54.68 -48.77
C GLN A 3 26.43 55.82 -48.30
N GLU A 4 27.65 55.87 -48.83
CA GLU A 4 28.76 56.68 -48.28
C GLU A 4 28.89 58.10 -48.85
N GLU A 5 28.08 58.54 -49.82
CA GLU A 5 28.24 59.89 -50.42
C GLU A 5 26.96 60.74 -50.52
N LEU A 6 25.84 60.34 -49.89
CA LEU A 6 24.64 61.20 -49.87
C LEU A 6 24.70 62.19 -48.70
N SER A 7 24.38 63.46 -48.98
CA SER A 7 24.21 64.47 -47.94
C SER A 7 23.07 64.08 -47.00
N VAL A 8 23.04 64.65 -45.80
CA VAL A 8 21.97 64.39 -44.82
C VAL A 8 20.61 64.81 -45.40
N GLU A 9 20.56 65.88 -46.18
CA GLU A 9 19.39 66.34 -46.91
C GLU A 9 18.91 65.32 -47.93
N ASP A 10 19.81 64.80 -48.77
CA ASP A 10 19.44 63.83 -49.80
C ASP A 10 18.92 62.53 -49.18
N LYS A 11 19.49 62.13 -48.03
CA LYS A 11 19.02 60.99 -47.24
C LYS A 11 17.63 61.24 -46.66
N ALA A 12 17.40 62.44 -46.11
CA ALA A 12 16.09 62.83 -45.56
C ALA A 12 15.02 62.84 -46.65
N GLU A 13 15.29 63.45 -47.81
CA GLU A 13 14.36 63.48 -48.94
C GLU A 13 14.07 62.08 -49.47
N HIS A 14 15.10 61.25 -49.63
CA HIS A 14 14.91 59.88 -50.08
C HIS A 14 14.04 59.07 -49.10
N LEU A 15 14.26 59.19 -47.79
CA LEU A 15 13.43 58.54 -46.78
C LEU A 15 12.00 59.07 -46.77
N ALA A 16 11.83 60.40 -46.89
CA ALA A 16 10.52 61.03 -46.91
C ALA A 16 9.67 60.52 -48.08
N VAL A 17 10.23 60.49 -49.29
CA VAL A 17 9.54 59.97 -50.49
C VAL A 17 9.14 58.51 -50.32
N ASN A 18 10.02 57.66 -49.79
CA ASN A 18 9.69 56.25 -49.55
C ASN A 18 8.58 56.08 -48.50
N LEU A 19 8.58 56.92 -47.47
CA LEU A 19 7.55 56.87 -46.42
C LEU A 19 6.21 57.39 -46.95
N GLU A 20 6.19 58.49 -47.71
CA GLU A 20 4.99 59.01 -48.40
C GLU A 20 4.37 57.93 -49.31
N LEU A 21 5.20 57.22 -50.09
CA LEU A 21 4.75 56.10 -50.93
C LEU A 21 4.16 54.95 -50.11
N THR A 22 4.79 54.61 -48.97
CA THR A 22 4.33 53.54 -48.08
C THR A 22 3.00 53.90 -47.42
N VAL A 23 2.85 55.14 -46.96
CA VAL A 23 1.61 55.67 -46.41
C VAL A 23 0.52 55.68 -47.48
N GLY A 24 0.82 56.14 -48.69
CA GLY A 24 -0.10 56.13 -49.82
C GLY A 24 -0.59 54.70 -50.15
N PHE A 25 0.32 53.73 -50.13
CA PHE A 25 -0.03 52.32 -50.31
C PHE A 25 -0.94 51.80 -49.19
N TYR A 26 -0.61 52.08 -47.93
CA TYR A 26 -1.43 51.67 -46.78
C TYR A 26 -2.85 52.27 -46.85
N ASN A 27 -2.96 53.59 -47.06
CA ASN A 27 -4.22 54.32 -47.14
C ASN A 27 -5.09 53.87 -48.34
N SER A 28 -4.47 53.38 -49.43
CA SER A 28 -5.20 52.80 -50.56
C SER A 28 -5.90 51.46 -50.24
N LYS A 29 -5.49 50.78 -49.15
CA LYS A 29 -6.05 49.51 -48.71
C LYS A 29 -6.89 49.62 -47.43
N HIS A 30 -6.76 50.73 -46.70
CA HIS A 30 -7.43 50.96 -45.41
C HIS A 30 -8.21 52.28 -45.45
N HIS A 31 -9.27 52.32 -46.26
CA HIS A 31 -10.07 53.54 -46.46
C HIS A 31 -10.78 54.02 -45.20
N ASP A 32 -11.13 53.11 -44.29
CA ASP A 32 -11.85 53.44 -43.06
C ASP A 32 -10.93 53.95 -41.93
N THR A 33 -9.62 53.66 -42.02
CA THR A 33 -8.60 54.02 -41.03
C THR A 33 -7.30 54.48 -41.70
N PRO A 34 -7.31 55.61 -42.42
CA PRO A 34 -6.11 56.13 -43.05
C PRO A 34 -5.13 56.68 -42.00
N LEU A 35 -3.83 56.61 -42.30
CA LEU A 35 -2.79 57.32 -41.57
C LEU A 35 -2.83 58.79 -41.98
N ASP A 36 -3.20 59.66 -41.05
CA ASP A 36 -3.25 61.11 -41.23
C ASP A 36 -2.00 61.79 -40.65
N LEU A 37 -1.82 63.08 -40.91
CA LEU A 37 -0.65 63.84 -40.41
C LEU A 37 -0.63 64.00 -38.88
N ALA A 38 -1.72 63.68 -38.18
CA ALA A 38 -1.78 63.66 -36.72
C ALA A 38 -1.27 62.33 -36.14
N THR A 39 -1.10 61.30 -36.98
CA THR A 39 -0.65 59.98 -36.54
C THR A 39 0.84 60.04 -36.16
N PRO A 40 1.23 59.62 -34.94
CA PRO A 40 2.62 59.66 -34.52
C PRO A 40 3.48 58.64 -35.27
N LEU A 41 4.67 59.08 -35.69
CA LEU A 41 5.67 58.26 -36.33
C LEU A 41 6.71 57.80 -35.31
N PHE A 42 6.88 56.48 -35.17
CA PHE A 42 7.91 55.88 -34.33
C PHE A 42 9.05 55.36 -35.19
N ILE A 43 10.25 55.88 -34.95
CA ILE A 43 11.46 55.44 -35.67
C ILE A 43 12.23 54.47 -34.78
N THR A 44 12.66 53.36 -35.39
CA THR A 44 13.37 52.27 -34.70
C THR A 44 14.65 51.88 -35.45
N GLY A 45 15.54 51.19 -34.75
CA GLY A 45 16.83 50.74 -35.28
C GLY A 45 17.90 51.85 -35.29
N GLN A 46 18.94 51.65 -36.12
CA GLN A 46 20.15 52.49 -36.09
C GLN A 46 19.94 53.92 -36.60
N LEU A 47 18.87 54.16 -37.37
CA LEU A 47 18.50 55.50 -37.86
C LEU A 47 18.20 56.48 -36.73
N THR A 48 17.77 55.98 -35.57
CA THR A 48 17.48 56.80 -34.38
C THR A 48 18.72 57.52 -33.83
N ARG A 49 19.94 57.12 -34.22
CA ARG A 49 21.18 57.75 -33.76
C ARG A 49 21.54 59.03 -34.53
N ASP A 50 20.93 59.26 -35.70
CA ASP A 50 21.23 60.40 -36.57
C ASP A 50 20.22 61.53 -36.33
N PHE A 51 20.40 62.28 -35.22
CA PHE A 51 19.50 63.38 -34.85
C PHE A 51 19.31 64.44 -35.96
N PRO A 52 20.35 64.90 -36.67
CA PRO A 52 20.19 65.84 -37.77
C PRO A 52 19.30 65.31 -38.91
N LEU A 53 19.38 64.00 -39.19
CA LEU A 53 18.51 63.35 -40.17
C LEU A 53 17.06 63.29 -39.68
N MET A 54 16.83 62.97 -38.40
CA MET A 54 15.49 62.88 -37.82
C MET A 54 14.77 64.24 -37.81
N GLU A 55 15.46 65.31 -37.43
CA GLU A 55 14.91 66.67 -37.43
C GLU A 55 14.51 67.13 -38.84
N LYS A 56 15.39 66.89 -39.83
CA LYS A 56 15.08 67.18 -41.24
C LYS A 56 13.90 66.34 -41.73
N LEU A 57 13.85 65.06 -41.37
CA LEU A 57 12.78 64.15 -41.75
C LEU A 57 11.43 64.60 -41.16
N GLU A 58 11.39 64.99 -39.89
CA GLU A 58 10.19 65.54 -39.23
C GLU A 58 9.71 66.81 -39.95
N SER A 59 10.62 67.74 -40.22
CA SER A 59 10.30 69.00 -40.90
C SER A 59 9.76 68.79 -42.31
N ARG A 60 10.20 67.73 -43.00
CA ARG A 60 9.82 67.40 -44.37
C ARG A 60 8.50 66.64 -44.46
N LEU A 61 8.25 65.74 -43.52
CA LEU A 61 7.08 64.86 -43.51
C LEU A 61 5.86 65.49 -42.83
N GLY A 62 6.08 66.36 -41.84
CA GLY A 62 4.99 66.99 -41.07
C GLY A 62 4.25 66.04 -40.11
N TYR A 63 4.72 64.79 -39.97
CA TYR A 63 4.24 63.85 -38.95
C TYR A 63 5.00 64.07 -37.64
N PRO A 64 4.34 64.05 -36.47
CA PRO A 64 5.03 64.15 -35.20
C PRO A 64 5.89 62.89 -34.95
N ILE A 65 7.19 63.07 -34.70
CA ILE A 65 8.08 61.95 -34.38
C ILE A 65 8.12 61.76 -32.86
N GLU A 66 7.66 60.60 -32.38
CA GLU A 66 7.63 60.28 -30.95
C GLU A 66 8.67 59.23 -30.57
N SER A 67 9.15 59.33 -29.32
CA SER A 67 10.05 58.34 -28.75
C SER A 67 9.26 57.14 -28.22
N LEU A 68 9.80 55.93 -28.43
CA LEU A 68 9.16 54.71 -27.98
C LEU A 68 9.26 54.60 -26.46
N THR A 69 8.12 54.41 -25.79
CA THR A 69 8.03 54.20 -24.33
C THR A 69 7.47 52.80 -24.04
N PRO A 70 8.33 51.79 -23.86
CA PRO A 70 7.88 50.43 -23.61
C PRO A 70 7.27 50.32 -22.21
N PRO A 71 6.32 49.39 -22.00
CA PRO A 71 5.69 49.14 -20.69
C PRO A 71 6.62 48.44 -19.68
N LEU A 72 7.93 48.40 -19.94
CA LEU A 72 8.95 47.77 -19.12
C LEU A 72 9.83 48.84 -18.49
N GLU A 73 10.28 48.59 -17.25
CA GLU A 73 11.34 49.38 -16.63
C GLU A 73 12.65 49.15 -17.39
N CYS A 74 12.98 50.07 -18.28
CA CYS A 74 14.24 50.08 -19.00
C CYS A 74 15.26 50.96 -18.25
N PRO A 75 16.54 50.55 -18.20
CA PRO A 75 17.60 51.41 -17.69
C PRO A 75 17.62 52.76 -18.41
N GLU A 76 17.92 53.85 -17.68
CA GLU A 76 17.88 55.22 -18.20
C GLU A 76 18.76 55.44 -19.46
N ASN A 77 19.82 54.66 -19.62
CA ASN A 77 20.78 54.76 -20.71
C ASN A 77 20.55 53.74 -21.84
N LEU A 78 19.47 52.96 -21.81
CA LEU A 78 19.17 52.00 -22.86
C LEU A 78 18.58 52.71 -24.09
N PRO A 79 19.16 52.58 -25.30
CA PRO A 79 18.57 53.15 -26.51
C PRO A 79 17.36 52.31 -26.94
N VAL A 80 16.21 52.62 -26.35
CA VAL A 80 14.95 51.87 -26.49
C VAL A 80 14.56 51.67 -27.95
N SER A 81 14.59 52.73 -28.77
CA SER A 81 14.23 52.65 -30.19
C SER A 81 15.13 51.73 -31.01
N GLU A 82 16.41 51.59 -30.64
CA GLU A 82 17.35 50.69 -31.31
C GLU A 82 17.08 49.23 -30.97
N TYR A 83 16.71 48.97 -29.70
CA TYR A 83 16.43 47.63 -29.19
C TYR A 83 14.94 47.28 -29.18
N ALA A 84 14.09 48.03 -29.89
CA ALA A 84 12.65 47.83 -29.92
C ALA A 84 12.24 46.37 -30.21
N VAL A 85 12.97 45.71 -31.13
CA VAL A 85 12.75 44.28 -31.45
C VAL A 85 13.07 43.38 -30.26
N ASN A 86 14.22 43.59 -29.60
CA ASN A 86 14.64 42.79 -28.45
C ASN A 86 13.69 42.99 -27.26
N ILE A 87 13.24 44.23 -27.04
CA ILE A 87 12.25 44.57 -26.02
C ILE A 87 10.91 43.90 -26.34
N GLY A 88 10.48 43.92 -27.61
CA GLY A 88 9.28 43.21 -28.07
C GLY A 88 9.37 41.70 -27.87
N LEU A 89 10.54 41.09 -28.11
CA LEU A 89 10.80 39.68 -27.82
C LEU A 89 10.80 39.38 -26.33
N ALA A 90 11.34 40.27 -25.49
CA ALA A 90 11.30 40.12 -24.04
C ALA A 90 9.87 40.23 -23.48
N LEU A 91 9.02 41.06 -24.08
CA LEU A 91 7.59 41.17 -23.76
C LEU A 91 6.79 39.92 -24.13
N LYS A 92 7.33 39.04 -24.98
CA LYS A 92 6.64 37.82 -25.43
C LYS A 92 6.36 36.90 -24.24
N GLY A 93 5.08 36.72 -23.93
CA GLY A 93 4.61 35.89 -22.82
C GLY A 93 4.50 36.62 -21.47
N MET A 94 4.89 37.90 -21.39
CA MET A 94 4.69 38.73 -20.19
C MET A 94 3.34 39.47 -20.20
N VAL A 95 2.81 39.77 -21.39
CA VAL A 95 1.52 40.46 -21.52
C VAL A 95 0.39 39.46 -21.22
N PRO A 96 -0.45 39.71 -20.19
CA PRO A 96 -1.63 38.89 -19.95
C PRO A 96 -2.52 38.90 -21.19
N SER A 97 -2.96 37.73 -21.64
CA SER A 97 -3.97 37.68 -22.71
C SER A 97 -5.21 38.44 -22.21
N PRO A 98 -5.74 39.42 -22.97
CA PRO A 98 -6.90 40.19 -22.53
C PRO A 98 -8.05 39.24 -22.19
N SER A 99 -8.70 39.50 -21.06
CA SER A 99 -9.93 38.82 -20.64
C SER A 99 -10.93 38.83 -21.80
N PRO A 100 -11.67 37.73 -22.04
CA PRO A 100 -12.68 37.68 -23.10
C PRO A 100 -13.76 38.74 -22.83
N GLY A 101 -13.62 39.91 -23.47
CA GLY A 101 -14.47 41.08 -23.19
C GLY A 101 -13.82 42.43 -23.53
N GLN A 102 -12.49 42.54 -23.55
CA GLN A 102 -11.78 43.70 -24.10
C GLN A 102 -11.37 43.40 -25.54
N GLY A 103 -11.93 44.13 -26.51
CA GLY A 103 -11.71 43.96 -27.96
C GLY A 103 -10.30 44.32 -28.44
N GLY A 104 -9.26 43.93 -27.71
CA GLY A 104 -7.88 44.00 -28.16
C GLY A 104 -7.48 42.72 -28.89
N TYR A 105 -6.72 42.87 -29.96
CA TYR A 105 -6.06 41.75 -30.61
C TYR A 105 -5.02 41.16 -29.65
N SER A 106 -5.21 39.91 -29.21
CA SER A 106 -4.14 39.18 -28.51
C SER A 106 -2.96 39.03 -29.48
N PRO A 107 -1.74 39.44 -29.10
CA PRO A 107 -0.57 39.20 -29.92
C PRO A 107 -0.48 37.69 -30.20
N PRO A 108 -0.36 37.24 -31.46
CA PRO A 108 -0.28 35.82 -31.75
C PRO A 108 1.03 35.26 -31.18
N ASP A 109 0.94 34.30 -30.25
CA ASP A 109 2.11 33.57 -29.75
C ASP A 109 2.58 32.54 -30.77
N ILE A 110 3.33 33.02 -31.76
CA ILE A 110 3.92 32.18 -32.80
C ILE A 110 5.26 31.64 -32.28
N ASN A 111 5.30 30.36 -31.91
CA ASN A 111 6.55 29.66 -31.63
C ASN A 111 6.98 28.87 -32.86
N LEU A 112 8.08 29.27 -33.49
CA LEU A 112 8.65 28.61 -34.67
C LEU A 112 9.67 27.51 -34.30
N LEU A 113 9.90 27.25 -33.02
CA LEU A 113 10.83 26.21 -32.59
C LEU A 113 10.28 24.82 -32.90
N PRO A 114 11.05 23.95 -33.59
CA PRO A 114 10.72 22.54 -33.72
C PRO A 114 10.50 21.91 -32.35
N ASP A 115 9.58 20.95 -32.26
CA ASP A 115 9.20 20.31 -31.00
C ASP A 115 10.40 19.71 -30.23
N VAL A 116 11.46 19.31 -30.95
CA VAL A 116 12.70 18.76 -30.37
C VAL A 116 13.46 19.79 -29.52
N TYR A 117 13.34 21.08 -29.83
CA TYR A 117 14.01 22.17 -29.10
C TYR A 117 13.08 22.89 -28.13
N GLN A 118 11.83 22.45 -28.01
CA GLN A 118 10.92 23.05 -27.06
C GLN A 118 11.30 22.61 -25.65
N PRO A 119 11.39 23.55 -24.68
CA PRO A 119 11.66 23.19 -23.30
C PRO A 119 10.57 22.25 -22.80
N TRP A 120 10.97 21.18 -22.11
CA TRP A 120 10.05 20.18 -21.61
C TRP A 120 9.01 20.81 -20.69
N LYS A 121 7.74 20.77 -21.10
CA LYS A 121 6.59 21.21 -20.30
C LYS A 121 5.88 19.95 -19.83
N PRO A 122 6.08 19.49 -18.57
CA PRO A 122 5.39 18.30 -18.08
C PRO A 122 3.89 18.53 -18.18
N SER A 123 3.20 17.63 -18.87
CA SER A 123 1.75 17.68 -18.96
C SER A 123 1.16 17.41 -17.58
N ALA A 124 0.13 18.15 -17.17
CA ALA A 124 -0.54 17.93 -15.88
C ALA A 124 -0.93 16.46 -15.67
N LYS A 125 -1.30 15.76 -16.75
CA LYS A 125 -1.61 14.32 -16.73
C LYS A 125 -0.43 13.46 -16.27
N GLN A 126 0.80 13.80 -16.67
CA GLN A 126 2.01 13.09 -16.27
C GLN A 126 2.31 13.30 -14.78
N LEU A 127 2.07 14.51 -14.26
CA LEU A 127 2.22 14.79 -12.83
C LEU A 127 1.20 14.01 -11.99
N TYR A 128 -0.07 13.96 -12.42
CA TYR A 128 -1.08 13.15 -11.75
C TYR A 128 -0.76 11.66 -11.80
N ALA A 129 -0.29 11.14 -12.93
CA ALA A 129 0.12 9.74 -13.06
C ALA A 129 1.28 9.40 -12.12
N ALA A 130 2.31 10.25 -12.07
CA ALA A 130 3.42 10.08 -11.12
C ALA A 130 2.95 10.12 -9.67
N GLY A 131 2.06 11.07 -9.32
CA GLY A 131 1.44 11.15 -8.00
C GLY A 131 0.66 9.90 -7.62
N LEU A 132 -0.13 9.35 -8.56
CA LEU A 132 -0.88 8.10 -8.37
C LEU A 132 0.03 6.91 -8.11
N ILE A 133 1.14 6.80 -8.83
CA ILE A 133 2.12 5.72 -8.64
C ILE A 133 2.73 5.81 -7.24
N VAL A 134 3.15 7.00 -6.80
CA VAL A 134 3.71 7.21 -5.46
C VAL A 134 2.68 6.87 -4.38
N ALA A 135 1.43 7.31 -4.56
CA ALA A 135 0.33 7.00 -3.64
C ALA A 135 0.05 5.49 -3.57
N ALA A 136 0.06 4.78 -4.71
CA ALA A 136 -0.12 3.34 -4.76
C ALA A 136 0.99 2.59 -4.00
N ILE A 137 2.25 2.98 -4.19
CA ILE A 137 3.40 2.40 -3.46
C ILE A 137 3.27 2.65 -1.96
N ALA A 138 2.88 3.86 -1.56
CA ALA A 138 2.67 4.19 -0.15
C ALA A 138 1.55 3.33 0.50
N LEU A 139 0.49 3.02 -0.25
CA LEU A 139 -0.63 2.21 0.23
C LEU A 139 -0.25 0.72 0.39
N LEU A 140 0.76 0.23 -0.32
CA LEU A 140 1.27 -1.13 -0.14
C LEU A 140 1.94 -1.33 1.23
N PHE A 141 2.47 -0.28 1.85
CA PHE A 141 3.15 -0.37 3.14
C PHE A 141 2.25 -0.85 4.31
N PRO A 142 1.06 -0.27 4.57
CA PRO A 142 0.18 -0.79 5.62
C PRO A 142 -0.34 -2.21 5.32
N LEU A 143 -0.57 -2.55 4.05
CA LEU A 143 -0.95 -3.91 3.65
C LEU A 143 0.13 -4.93 4.01
N TYR A 144 1.40 -4.56 3.86
CA TYR A 144 2.53 -5.39 4.27
C TYR A 144 2.59 -5.58 5.80
N GLN A 145 2.29 -4.54 6.59
CA GLN A 145 2.27 -4.67 8.06
C GLN A 145 1.15 -5.57 8.57
N VAL A 146 -0.07 -5.45 8.01
CA VAL A 146 -1.20 -6.28 8.45
C VAL A 146 -1.00 -7.75 8.10
N THR A 147 -0.43 -8.04 6.93
CA THR A 147 -0.16 -9.42 6.51
C THR A 147 0.94 -10.08 7.33
N THR A 148 2.00 -9.35 7.66
CA THR A 148 3.08 -9.86 8.52
C THR A 148 2.59 -10.14 9.95
N ALA A 149 1.79 -9.24 10.54
CA ALA A 149 1.20 -9.47 11.86
C ALA A 149 0.32 -10.74 11.92
N ALA A 150 -0.52 -10.96 10.91
CA ALA A 150 -1.37 -12.16 10.86
C ALA A 150 -0.57 -13.46 10.70
N ILE A 151 0.57 -13.42 9.99
CA ILE A 151 1.47 -14.55 9.84
C ILE A 151 2.14 -14.90 11.18
N ASP A 152 2.53 -13.90 11.97
CA ASP A 152 3.13 -14.12 13.29
C ASP A 152 2.13 -14.76 14.27
N ASP A 153 0.87 -14.34 14.24
CA ASP A 153 -0.21 -14.92 15.05
C ASP A 153 -0.49 -16.39 14.66
N THR A 154 -0.50 -16.71 13.37
CA THR A 154 -0.65 -18.11 12.94
C THR A 154 0.57 -18.96 13.28
N ALA A 155 1.77 -18.40 13.25
CA ALA A 155 2.97 -19.09 13.67
C ALA A 155 2.97 -19.39 15.17
N SER A 156 2.46 -18.49 16.02
CA SER A 156 2.37 -18.71 17.47
C SER A 156 1.37 -19.81 17.82
N LEU A 157 0.17 -19.77 17.24
CA LEU A 157 -0.86 -20.81 17.41
C LEU A 157 -0.36 -22.18 16.97
N LYS A 158 0.37 -22.26 15.84
CA LYS A 158 0.93 -23.52 15.36
C LYS A 158 2.00 -24.10 16.30
N ARG A 159 2.79 -23.24 16.96
CA ARG A 159 3.75 -23.68 17.99
C ARG A 159 3.04 -24.25 19.21
N GLU A 160 1.99 -23.57 19.68
CA GLU A 160 1.20 -24.04 20.82
C GLU A 160 0.52 -25.38 20.51
N GLN A 161 -0.06 -25.51 19.31
CA GLN A 161 -0.66 -26.76 18.86
C GLN A 161 0.38 -27.90 18.77
N ALA A 162 1.59 -27.62 18.28
CA ALA A 162 2.68 -28.60 18.25
C ALA A 162 3.10 -29.05 19.66
N ALA A 163 3.16 -28.12 20.62
CA ALA A 163 3.45 -28.42 22.02
C ALA A 163 2.37 -29.29 22.66
N LEU A 164 1.09 -28.90 22.54
CA LEU A 164 -0.06 -29.67 23.02
C LEU A 164 -0.12 -31.08 22.43
N ASN A 165 0.15 -31.21 21.13
CA ASN A 165 0.13 -32.51 20.47
C ASN A 165 1.25 -33.43 20.99
N SER A 166 2.42 -32.87 21.31
CA SER A 166 3.51 -33.63 21.92
C SER A 166 3.18 -34.09 23.34
N GLU A 167 2.49 -33.26 24.14
CA GLU A 167 2.02 -33.64 25.47
C GLU A 167 0.95 -34.74 25.38
N LEU A 168 -0.01 -34.61 24.46
CA LEU A 168 -1.02 -35.64 24.23
C LEU A 168 -0.40 -36.97 23.82
N GLN A 169 0.62 -36.96 22.96
CA GLN A 169 1.35 -38.18 22.59
C GLN A 169 2.05 -38.82 23.80
N GLN A 170 2.66 -38.03 24.67
CA GLN A 170 3.26 -38.54 25.91
C GLN A 170 2.21 -39.16 26.83
N ARG A 171 1.08 -38.47 27.05
CA ARG A 171 -0.04 -38.99 27.85
C ARG A 171 -0.62 -40.28 27.28
N GLN A 172 -0.77 -40.37 25.96
CA GLN A 172 -1.20 -41.60 25.32
C GLN A 172 -0.20 -42.75 25.52
N LEU A 173 1.09 -42.46 25.51
CA LEU A 173 2.13 -43.45 25.79
C LEU A 173 2.08 -43.93 27.25
N GLU A 174 1.88 -43.02 28.20
CA GLU A 174 1.66 -43.34 29.62
C GLU A 174 0.41 -44.20 29.81
N LEU A 175 -0.70 -43.88 29.14
CA LEU A 175 -1.93 -44.67 29.20
C LEU A 175 -1.75 -46.07 28.61
N LYS A 176 -1.10 -46.18 27.44
CA LYS A 176 -0.76 -47.49 26.85
C LYS A 176 0.14 -48.32 27.76
N ARG A 177 1.05 -47.68 28.51
CA ARG A 177 1.92 -48.35 29.48
C ARG A 177 1.14 -48.85 30.70
N ARG A 178 0.03 -48.22 31.08
CA ARG A 178 -0.84 -48.61 32.20
C ARG A 178 -1.91 -49.65 31.83
N ALA A 179 -2.26 -49.79 30.56
CA ALA A 179 -3.19 -50.80 30.07
C ALA A 179 -2.83 -52.25 30.48
N PRO A 180 -1.58 -52.74 30.34
CA PRO A 180 -1.23 -54.11 30.75
C PRO A 180 -1.27 -54.30 32.26
N LEU A 181 -1.17 -53.23 33.06
CA LEU A 181 -1.36 -53.33 34.52
C LEU A 181 -2.82 -53.64 34.87
N GLN A 182 -3.78 -53.06 34.16
CA GLN A 182 -5.20 -53.36 34.38
C GLN A 182 -5.56 -54.77 33.93
N GLU A 183 -4.92 -55.25 32.87
CA GLU A 183 -5.06 -56.64 32.41
C GLU A 183 -4.50 -57.63 33.44
N ALA A 184 -3.32 -57.35 33.99
CA ALA A 184 -2.71 -58.16 35.06
C ALA A 184 -3.54 -58.14 36.36
N ILE A 185 -4.13 -57.00 36.74
CA ILE A 185 -5.02 -56.91 37.90
C ILE A 185 -6.27 -57.78 37.69
N LYS A 186 -6.85 -57.74 36.49
CA LYS A 186 -8.04 -58.53 36.14
C LYS A 186 -7.74 -60.03 36.09
N GLU A 187 -6.55 -60.42 35.67
CA GLU A 187 -6.07 -61.80 35.70
C GLU A 187 -5.82 -62.26 37.15
N TYR A 188 -5.30 -61.41 38.02
CA TYR A 188 -5.18 -61.72 39.45
C TYR A 188 -6.55 -61.88 40.13
N GLU A 189 -7.52 -61.01 39.85
CA GLU A 189 -8.89 -61.15 40.38
C GLU A 189 -9.54 -62.44 39.91
N SER A 190 -9.37 -62.84 38.65
CA SER A 190 -9.93 -64.10 38.16
C SER A 190 -9.28 -65.34 38.78
N ILE A 191 -7.98 -65.30 39.09
CA ILE A 191 -7.30 -66.39 39.81
C ILE A 191 -7.82 -66.51 41.25
N ILE A 192 -8.10 -65.39 41.92
CA ILE A 192 -8.67 -65.40 43.27
C ILE A 192 -10.11 -65.94 43.24
N ASP A 193 -10.92 -65.55 42.25
CA ASP A 193 -12.30 -66.07 42.09
C ASP A 193 -12.33 -67.55 41.69
N MET A 194 -11.34 -68.04 40.93
CA MET A 194 -11.20 -69.47 40.61
C MET A 194 -10.72 -70.33 41.79
N GLY A 195 -10.18 -69.71 42.84
CA GLY A 195 -9.61 -70.39 44.01
C GLY A 195 -10.62 -70.99 44.99
N GLY A 196 -11.93 -70.77 44.79
CA GLY A 196 -12.98 -71.28 45.69
C GLY A 196 -12.94 -70.61 47.07
N ASN A 197 -14.08 -70.13 47.57
CA ASN A 197 -14.15 -69.53 48.89
C ASN A 197 -14.09 -70.61 49.98
N PHE A 198 -12.91 -71.18 50.21
CA PHE A 198 -12.63 -72.20 51.23
C PHE A 198 -13.13 -71.79 52.63
N THR A 199 -13.13 -70.49 52.92
CA THR A 199 -13.65 -69.95 54.19
C THR A 199 -15.17 -70.02 54.25
N GLY A 200 -15.86 -69.82 53.12
CA GLY A 200 -17.31 -69.99 52.98
C GLY A 200 -17.72 -71.46 53.12
N ASP A 201 -17.00 -72.36 52.47
CA ASP A 201 -17.30 -73.80 52.50
C ASP A 201 -17.10 -74.37 53.90
N LEU A 202 -16.05 -73.96 54.61
CA LEU A 202 -15.86 -74.31 56.02
C LEU A 202 -16.98 -73.78 56.91
N ALA A 203 -17.49 -72.56 56.66
CA ALA A 203 -18.59 -72.01 57.44
C ALA A 203 -19.88 -72.84 57.31
N VAL A 204 -20.16 -73.37 56.11
CA VAL A 204 -21.30 -74.29 55.88
C VAL A 204 -21.09 -75.60 56.64
N ILE A 205 -19.90 -76.20 56.56
CA ILE A 205 -19.56 -77.45 57.27
C ILE A 205 -19.73 -77.29 58.78
N TYR A 206 -19.23 -76.19 59.36
CA TYR A 206 -19.37 -75.92 60.80
C TYR A 206 -20.83 -75.65 61.20
N GLY A 207 -21.63 -75.05 60.31
CA GLY A 207 -23.06 -74.83 60.53
C GLY A 207 -23.83 -76.16 60.60
N GLU A 208 -23.71 -76.98 59.57
CA GLU A 208 -24.38 -78.28 59.49
C GLU A 208 -23.95 -79.24 60.62
N ALA A 209 -22.66 -79.25 60.96
CA ALA A 209 -22.15 -80.06 62.06
C ALA A 209 -22.80 -79.68 63.40
N LYS A 210 -22.94 -78.37 63.65
CA LYS A 210 -23.55 -77.86 64.88
C LYS A 210 -25.04 -78.19 64.97
N ASP A 211 -25.76 -78.06 63.87
CA ASP A 211 -27.21 -78.34 63.81
C ASP A 211 -27.50 -79.83 64.02
N LEU A 212 -26.57 -80.71 63.63
CA LEU A 212 -26.66 -82.16 63.82
C LEU A 212 -26.00 -82.67 65.11
N GLY A 213 -25.51 -81.79 65.97
CA GLY A 213 -24.92 -82.16 67.27
C GLY A 213 -23.54 -82.81 67.19
N ILE A 214 -22.82 -82.60 66.09
CA ILE A 214 -21.48 -83.11 65.82
C ILE A 214 -20.43 -82.02 66.09
N GLU A 215 -19.37 -82.35 66.82
CA GLU A 215 -18.27 -81.44 67.12
C GLU A 215 -17.08 -81.72 66.20
N VAL A 216 -16.78 -80.78 65.30
CA VAL A 216 -15.61 -80.85 64.42
C VAL A 216 -14.35 -80.55 65.23
N THR A 217 -13.46 -81.54 65.33
CA THR A 217 -12.27 -81.52 66.18
C THR A 217 -11.04 -81.00 65.46
N SER A 218 -10.89 -81.34 64.18
CA SER A 218 -9.81 -80.81 63.34
C SER A 218 -10.18 -80.85 61.87
N VAL A 219 -9.69 -79.87 61.13
CA VAL A 219 -9.71 -79.87 59.67
C VAL A 219 -8.27 -79.79 59.20
N ALA A 220 -7.85 -80.76 58.41
CA ALA A 220 -6.54 -80.79 57.76
C ALA A 220 -6.72 -80.72 56.25
N HIS A 221 -5.89 -79.91 55.59
CA HIS A 221 -5.89 -79.77 54.13
C HIS A 221 -4.55 -80.27 53.59
N GLU A 222 -4.56 -81.38 52.87
CA GLU A 222 -3.40 -81.95 52.19
C GLU A 222 -3.63 -81.91 50.68
N GLY A 223 -3.24 -80.79 50.06
CA GLY A 223 -3.23 -80.61 48.61
C GLY A 223 -4.61 -80.72 47.98
N GLU A 224 -4.97 -81.91 47.49
CA GLU A 224 -6.24 -82.20 46.81
C GLU A 224 -7.30 -82.83 47.73
N SER A 225 -6.98 -83.08 49.00
CA SER A 225 -7.92 -83.71 49.96
C SER A 225 -8.07 -82.89 51.23
N ILE A 226 -9.32 -82.73 51.66
CA ILE A 226 -9.67 -82.14 52.95
C ILE A 226 -10.09 -83.29 53.87
N THR A 227 -9.38 -83.45 54.98
CA THR A 227 -9.72 -84.42 56.02
C THR A 227 -10.37 -83.67 57.18
N ILE A 228 -11.64 -83.98 57.43
CA ILE A 228 -12.42 -83.41 58.53
C ILE A 228 -12.57 -84.49 59.58
N THR A 229 -12.07 -84.22 60.79
CA THR A 229 -12.23 -85.08 61.95
C THR A 229 -13.34 -84.52 62.82
N CYS A 230 -14.34 -85.33 63.13
CA CYS A 230 -15.49 -84.92 63.92
C CYS A 230 -15.92 -86.01 64.90
N GLN A 231 -16.60 -85.60 65.97
CA GLN A 231 -17.05 -86.45 67.06
C GLN A 231 -18.53 -86.21 67.34
N ALA A 232 -19.35 -87.26 67.32
CA ALA A 232 -20.75 -87.20 67.71
C ALA A 232 -20.87 -87.38 69.24
N LYS A 233 -21.82 -86.66 69.86
CA LYS A 233 -22.06 -86.76 71.31
C LYS A 233 -22.82 -88.02 71.73
N ASP A 234 -23.61 -88.57 70.83
CA ASP A 234 -24.34 -89.81 71.00
C ASP A 234 -23.71 -90.86 70.06
N GLU A 235 -23.45 -92.08 70.54
CA GLU A 235 -22.89 -93.20 69.75
C GLU A 235 -23.92 -93.78 68.74
N ASP A 236 -24.77 -92.92 68.16
CA ASP A 236 -25.78 -93.29 67.18
C ASP A 236 -25.20 -93.17 65.75
N PRO A 237 -25.03 -94.29 65.02
CA PRO A 237 -24.48 -94.29 63.67
C PRO A 237 -25.35 -93.54 62.65
N VAL A 238 -26.62 -93.25 62.96
CA VAL A 238 -27.54 -92.54 62.06
C VAL A 238 -27.17 -91.05 61.93
N THR A 239 -26.62 -90.45 62.98
CA THR A 239 -26.26 -89.02 63.02
C THR A 239 -25.12 -88.69 62.07
N PHE A 240 -24.16 -89.62 61.91
CA PHE A 240 -23.03 -89.46 61.01
C PHE A 240 -23.44 -89.61 59.54
N ASP A 241 -24.33 -90.56 59.22
CA ASP A 241 -24.84 -90.76 57.86
C ASP A 241 -25.63 -89.54 57.35
N ASN A 242 -26.39 -88.90 58.23
CA ASN A 242 -27.11 -87.67 57.91
C ASN A 242 -26.18 -86.47 57.66
N PHE A 243 -25.07 -86.38 58.41
CA PHE A 243 -24.08 -85.32 58.20
C PHE A 243 -23.30 -85.51 56.89
N VAL A 244 -22.92 -86.73 56.56
CA VAL A 244 -22.28 -87.03 55.26
C VAL A 244 -23.23 -86.70 54.11
N LYS A 245 -24.51 -87.07 54.20
CA LYS A 245 -25.53 -86.71 53.20
C LYS A 245 -25.81 -85.23 53.07
N ALA A 246 -25.62 -84.45 54.14
CA ALA A 246 -25.80 -83.00 54.11
C ALA A 246 -24.63 -82.27 53.43
N LEU A 247 -23.48 -82.94 53.26
CA LEU A 247 -22.27 -82.41 52.63
C LEU A 247 -22.10 -82.84 51.17
N GLU A 248 -22.93 -83.76 50.66
CA GLU A 248 -23.04 -84.12 49.24
C GLU A 248 -23.99 -83.18 48.47
#